data_AF-A0A3D2DKZ7-F1
#
_entry.id   AF-A0A3D2DKZ7-F1
#
_cell.length_a   1.000
_cell.length_b   1.000
_cell.length_c   1.000
_cell.angle_alpha   90.00
_cell.angle_beta   90.00
_cell.angle_gamma   90.00
#
_symmetry.space_group_name_H-M   'P 1'
#
loop_
_entity.id
_entity.type
_entity.pdbx_description
1 polymer ?
#
loop_
_entity_poly.entity_id
_entity_poly.type
_entity_poly.pdbx_seq_one_letter_code
_entity_poly.pdbx_strand_id
1 'polypeptide(L)'
;MLDYHKKIYEMERKIGMHNKTLFKYLFKNSFKKLLSYSFIAITAFGLSCLHISPCGAVTSALAASGQNISEKEADIIDISVYKDSASTHSNITADMTDASYDSTADIASGEQLIIESDEAIYGLYIIWSSEVSGYTISYNDKDNNKTSIQCGSYGYLHDYIPFNTAATSITIETSADMSISDIYAYSEGRLPETVQIWQPPCNDDTDILVFSTHADDEILFLGGVLTNYGGEQGLNVQVAYMCDFFLTEPVRQHEELDGLWECGIKNYPVKGDFMDLYSLDLGTAMTQYNYDDIVSYATACVRRFKPLVCVSQDFNGEYGHGGHCIYAKAVSEAVNSSAEASFNPDSASEYGIWDTPKTYYHLYNENTITLDVDTPLSRFNQRTSVDILKTAFTKHVSQISYSFNVMDNGYAKTYWGNFDSRAFGLYRTTVGYDTGNDMMEHVTALHTEREAKKEAARLQAAKEKEDATDNTGSDNSNNEANDTSSNEAHSSPDIKQTAITLIAILIIGVVICSQAYRTRYLYKKKYEENKENFNKSDK
;
A
#
# COMPACT_ATOMS: atom_id res chain seq x y z
N MET A 1 17.89 -51.23 -13.41
CA MET A 1 19.06 -50.31 -13.43
C MET A 1 19.06 -49.38 -14.64
N LEU A 2 18.87 -49.85 -15.89
CA LEU A 2 18.80 -48.94 -17.06
C LEU A 2 17.54 -48.04 -17.14
N ASP A 3 16.44 -48.40 -16.50
CA ASP A 3 15.19 -47.61 -16.55
C ASP A 3 15.14 -46.45 -15.52
N TYR A 4 16.01 -46.49 -14.51
CA TYR A 4 16.07 -45.48 -13.44
C TYR A 4 16.93 -44.27 -13.85
N HIS A 5 18.03 -44.49 -14.58
CA HIS A 5 18.87 -43.42 -15.12
C HIS A 5 18.18 -42.63 -16.24
N LYS A 6 17.27 -43.26 -17.00
CA LYS A 6 16.52 -42.59 -18.07
C LYS A 6 15.50 -41.58 -17.53
N LYS A 7 14.89 -41.88 -16.37
CA LYS A 7 13.94 -40.98 -15.67
C LYS A 7 14.62 -39.81 -14.98
N ILE A 8 15.81 -39.99 -14.41
CA ILE A 8 16.60 -38.89 -13.81
C ILE A 8 17.07 -37.92 -14.90
N TYR A 9 17.54 -38.42 -16.04
CA TYR A 9 18.01 -37.59 -17.15
C TYR A 9 16.87 -36.83 -17.89
N GLU A 10 15.63 -37.30 -17.79
CA GLU A 10 14.44 -36.56 -18.24
C GLU A 10 13.92 -35.55 -17.22
N MET A 11 14.09 -35.82 -15.93
CA MET A 11 13.79 -34.87 -14.84
C MET A 11 14.78 -33.70 -14.84
N GLU A 12 16.09 -33.96 -14.96
CA GLU A 12 17.13 -32.93 -15.02
C GLU A 12 16.99 -32.03 -16.25
N ARG A 13 16.54 -32.57 -17.39
CA ARG A 13 16.20 -31.77 -18.58
C ARG A 13 14.98 -30.87 -18.38
N LYS A 14 13.94 -31.36 -17.70
CA LYS A 14 12.71 -30.58 -17.41
C LYS A 14 12.97 -29.49 -16.36
N ILE A 15 13.78 -29.77 -15.34
CA ILE A 15 14.20 -28.81 -14.31
C ILE A 15 15.11 -27.74 -14.93
N GLY A 16 16.06 -28.12 -15.79
CA GLY A 16 16.92 -27.17 -16.52
C GLY A 16 16.18 -26.27 -17.52
N MET A 17 15.03 -26.72 -18.05
CA MET A 17 14.14 -25.90 -18.88
C MET A 17 13.26 -24.96 -18.04
N HIS A 18 12.79 -25.39 -16.87
CA HIS A 18 11.99 -24.54 -15.97
C HIS A 18 12.82 -23.39 -15.41
N ASN A 19 14.08 -23.64 -15.03
CA ASN A 19 15.01 -22.58 -14.60
C ASN A 19 15.32 -21.56 -15.69
N LYS A 20 15.37 -21.92 -16.98
CA LYS A 20 15.57 -20.94 -18.06
C LYS A 20 14.36 -20.06 -18.32
N THR A 21 13.15 -20.56 -18.10
CA THR A 21 11.91 -19.79 -18.25
C THR A 21 11.66 -18.93 -17.01
N LEU A 22 11.91 -19.45 -15.82
CA LEU A 22 11.88 -18.69 -14.55
C LEU A 22 12.95 -17.60 -14.54
N PHE A 23 14.17 -17.91 -14.99
CA PHE A 23 15.24 -16.92 -15.15
C PHE A 23 14.88 -15.87 -16.20
N LYS A 24 14.23 -16.21 -17.32
CA LYS A 24 13.74 -15.21 -18.28
C LYS A 24 12.59 -14.37 -17.74
N TYR A 25 11.73 -14.92 -16.88
CA TYR A 25 10.61 -14.19 -16.28
C TYR A 25 11.10 -13.24 -15.18
N LEU A 26 11.95 -13.73 -14.27
CA LEU A 26 12.64 -12.93 -13.26
C LEU A 26 13.51 -11.86 -13.92
N PHE A 27 14.32 -12.19 -14.93
CA PHE A 27 15.15 -11.21 -15.62
C PHE A 27 14.32 -10.18 -16.40
N LYS A 28 13.15 -10.55 -16.95
CA LYS A 28 12.28 -9.59 -17.67
C LYS A 28 11.53 -8.65 -16.70
N ASN A 29 11.14 -9.13 -15.51
CA ASN A 29 10.53 -8.30 -14.47
C ASN A 29 11.57 -7.45 -13.73
N SER A 30 12.75 -7.99 -13.41
CA SER A 30 13.86 -7.21 -12.85
C SER A 30 14.39 -6.18 -13.84
N PHE A 31 14.42 -6.47 -15.15
CA PHE A 31 14.83 -5.50 -16.17
C PHE A 31 13.75 -4.45 -16.46
N LYS A 32 12.46 -4.80 -16.41
CA LYS A 32 11.36 -3.82 -16.41
C LYS A 32 11.42 -2.91 -15.19
N LYS A 33 11.58 -3.47 -13.98
CA LYS A 33 11.73 -2.70 -12.73
C LYS A 33 12.99 -1.82 -12.77
N LEU A 34 14.13 -2.32 -13.26
CA LEU A 34 15.35 -1.53 -13.46
C LEU A 34 15.13 -0.37 -14.44
N LEU A 35 14.38 -0.58 -15.52
CA LEU A 35 13.98 0.48 -16.44
C LEU A 35 13.00 1.48 -15.79
N SER A 36 12.07 1.04 -14.96
CA SER A 36 11.15 1.91 -14.19
C SER A 36 11.90 2.77 -13.18
N TYR A 37 12.82 2.18 -12.40
CA TYR A 37 13.66 2.92 -11.46
C TYR A 37 14.64 3.86 -12.16
N SER A 38 15.16 3.46 -13.33
CA SER A 38 15.99 4.34 -14.17
C SER A 38 15.17 5.49 -14.77
N PHE A 39 13.90 5.27 -15.12
CA PHE A 39 13.00 6.32 -15.58
C PHE A 39 12.65 7.32 -14.47
N ILE A 40 12.45 6.86 -13.23
CA ILE A 40 12.24 7.71 -12.05
C ILE A 40 13.51 8.53 -11.73
N ALA A 41 14.70 7.93 -11.87
CA ALA A 41 15.96 8.64 -11.65
C ALA A 41 16.29 9.64 -12.78
N ILE A 42 15.92 9.36 -14.03
CA ILE A 42 16.16 10.23 -15.19
C ILE A 42 15.15 11.39 -15.24
N THR A 43 13.90 11.21 -14.84
CA THR A 43 12.94 12.32 -14.71
C THR A 43 13.31 13.27 -13.56
N ALA A 44 13.91 12.75 -12.47
CA ALA A 44 14.43 13.58 -11.39
C ALA A 44 15.66 14.42 -11.80
N PHE A 45 16.48 13.96 -12.75
CA PHE A 45 17.67 14.70 -13.21
C PHE A 45 17.41 15.65 -14.40
N GLY A 46 16.35 15.43 -15.19
CA GLY A 46 16.02 16.21 -16.39
C GLY A 46 15.11 17.43 -16.18
N LEU A 47 14.52 17.63 -15.00
CA LEU A 47 13.59 18.73 -14.72
C LEU A 47 14.22 19.99 -14.12
N SER A 48 15.55 20.09 -14.05
CA SER A 48 16.22 21.25 -13.46
C SER A 48 16.24 22.53 -14.33
N CYS A 49 15.65 22.50 -15.53
CA CYS A 49 15.63 23.66 -16.43
C CYS A 49 14.28 23.88 -17.13
N LEU A 50 13.15 23.77 -16.44
CA LEU A 50 11.87 24.38 -16.84
C LEU A 50 11.06 24.60 -15.55
N HIS A 51 10.57 25.82 -15.31
CA HIS A 51 9.71 26.13 -14.17
C HIS A 51 8.38 25.37 -14.26
N ILE A 52 8.39 24.12 -13.81
CA ILE A 52 7.21 23.30 -13.53
C ILE A 52 7.44 22.78 -12.11
N SER A 53 6.69 23.33 -11.15
CA SER A 53 6.75 22.88 -9.76
C SER A 53 6.34 21.39 -9.68
N PRO A 54 7.12 20.52 -9.00
CA PRO A 54 6.68 19.17 -8.70
C PRO A 54 5.43 19.23 -7.81
N CYS A 55 4.31 18.72 -8.32
CA CYS A 55 2.99 18.78 -7.69
C CYS A 55 2.88 17.99 -6.36
N GLY A 56 3.92 17.26 -5.94
CA GLY A 56 3.92 16.54 -4.65
C GLY A 56 3.94 17.43 -3.41
N ALA A 57 4.40 18.68 -3.55
CA ALA A 57 4.34 19.66 -2.46
C ALA A 57 3.00 20.39 -2.39
N VAL A 58 2.24 20.42 -3.49
CA VAL A 58 0.97 21.15 -3.58
C VAL A 58 -0.18 20.31 -3.01
N THR A 59 -0.17 18.99 -3.22
CA THR A 59 -1.18 18.08 -2.63
C THR A 59 -1.10 18.00 -1.11
N SER A 60 0.09 18.00 -0.52
CA SER A 60 0.28 17.99 0.94
C SER A 60 0.07 19.36 1.58
N ALA A 61 0.47 20.45 0.92
CA ALA A 61 0.28 21.80 1.45
C ALA A 61 -1.18 22.28 1.38
N LEU A 62 -1.98 21.92 0.37
CA LEU A 62 -3.40 22.29 0.32
C LEU A 62 -4.28 21.43 1.24
N ALA A 63 -3.91 20.16 1.49
CA ALA A 63 -4.61 19.34 2.48
C ALA A 63 -4.36 19.82 3.92
N ALA A 64 -3.17 20.37 4.21
CA ALA A 64 -2.78 20.83 5.54
C ALA A 64 -2.93 22.35 5.79
N SER A 65 -3.02 23.18 4.75
CA SER A 65 -3.16 24.63 4.91
C SER A 65 -4.53 25.13 4.44
N GLY A 66 -5.41 25.31 5.43
CA GLY A 66 -6.66 26.05 5.25
C GLY A 66 -7.83 25.20 4.75
N GLN A 67 -8.26 24.23 5.55
CA GLN A 67 -9.70 24.00 5.64
C GLN A 67 -10.32 25.31 6.13
N ASN A 68 -10.80 26.14 5.20
CA ASN A 68 -12.04 26.85 5.47
C ASN A 68 -13.04 25.74 5.79
N ILE A 69 -13.33 25.56 7.08
CA ILE A 69 -14.35 24.62 7.54
C ILE A 69 -15.66 25.21 7.03
N SER A 70 -15.99 24.90 5.78
CA SER A 70 -17.37 24.95 5.34
C SER A 70 -18.12 24.02 6.29
N GLU A 71 -19.09 24.55 7.03
CA GLU A 71 -19.98 23.72 7.85
C GLU A 71 -20.80 22.76 6.97
N LYS A 72 -20.87 23.02 5.65
CA LYS A 72 -21.56 22.19 4.68
C LYS A 72 -20.71 20.95 4.33
N GLU A 73 -21.29 19.77 4.53
CA GLU A 73 -20.75 18.53 3.99
C GLU A 73 -20.79 18.53 2.45
N ALA A 74 -19.83 17.88 1.82
CA ALA A 74 -19.81 17.69 0.38
C ALA A 74 -20.89 16.66 0.00
N ASP A 75 -21.69 16.99 -1.01
CA ASP A 75 -22.69 16.09 -1.57
C ASP A 75 -22.02 15.17 -2.61
N ILE A 76 -22.46 13.91 -2.71
CA ILE A 76 -22.11 13.04 -3.84
C ILE A 76 -22.89 13.55 -5.06
N ILE A 77 -22.18 13.74 -6.16
CA ILE A 77 -22.72 14.27 -7.41
C ILE A 77 -23.03 13.12 -8.36
N ASP A 78 -24.21 13.17 -8.98
CA ASP A 78 -24.57 12.27 -10.06
C ASP A 78 -23.70 12.56 -11.29
N ILE A 79 -23.03 11.52 -11.79
CA ILE A 79 -22.13 11.59 -12.95
C ILE A 79 -22.55 10.61 -14.04
N SER A 80 -22.21 10.95 -15.27
CA SER A 80 -22.15 10.01 -16.39
C SER A 80 -20.68 9.75 -16.74
N VAL A 81 -20.33 8.48 -16.90
CA VAL A 81 -18.98 8.04 -17.24
C VAL A 81 -19.00 7.40 -18.61
N TYR A 82 -18.16 7.91 -19.50
CA TYR A 82 -17.99 7.44 -20.87
C TYR A 82 -16.56 7.00 -21.10
N LYS A 83 -16.39 5.86 -21.75
CA LYS A 83 -15.10 5.45 -22.29
C LYS A 83 -15.01 5.83 -23.76
N ASP A 84 -14.01 6.64 -24.08
CA ASP A 84 -13.75 7.14 -25.42
C ASP A 84 -12.46 6.52 -25.98
N SER A 85 -12.60 5.91 -27.15
CA SER A 85 -11.50 5.39 -27.94
C SER A 85 -11.57 5.97 -29.35
N ALA A 86 -10.54 5.75 -30.17
CA ALA A 86 -10.54 6.18 -31.57
C ALA A 86 -11.74 5.66 -32.41
N SER A 87 -12.46 4.65 -31.92
CA SER A 87 -13.56 4.01 -32.67
C SER A 87 -14.88 3.88 -31.90
N THR A 88 -14.90 4.12 -30.59
CA THR A 88 -16.07 3.86 -29.75
C THR A 88 -16.22 4.90 -28.67
N HIS A 89 -17.46 5.33 -28.45
CA HIS A 89 -17.87 6.14 -27.31
C HIS A 89 -18.95 5.37 -26.54
N SER A 90 -18.57 4.81 -25.39
CA SER A 90 -19.40 3.86 -24.65
C SER A 90 -19.75 4.40 -23.27
N ASN A 91 -21.04 4.50 -22.94
CA ASN A 91 -21.46 4.81 -21.58
C ASN A 91 -21.24 3.58 -20.69
N ILE A 92 -20.43 3.75 -19.65
CA ILE A 92 -20.05 2.72 -18.66
C ILE A 92 -20.45 3.12 -17.24
N THR A 93 -21.32 4.13 -17.09
CA THR A 93 -21.71 4.70 -15.78
C THR A 93 -22.15 3.62 -14.80
N ALA A 94 -23.02 2.70 -15.24
CA ALA A 94 -23.56 1.66 -14.37
C ALA A 94 -22.50 0.72 -13.78
N ASP A 95 -21.38 0.51 -14.48
CA ASP A 95 -20.29 -0.35 -14.01
C ASP A 95 -19.32 0.43 -13.10
N MET A 96 -19.30 1.77 -13.17
CA MET A 96 -18.34 2.66 -12.50
C MET A 96 -18.93 3.42 -11.31
N THR A 97 -20.17 3.14 -10.92
CA THR A 97 -20.87 3.79 -9.80
C THR A 97 -21.73 2.81 -9.01
N ASP A 98 -21.37 1.52 -8.98
CA ASP A 98 -22.16 0.44 -8.38
C ASP A 98 -21.72 0.04 -6.95
N ALA A 99 -20.74 0.75 -6.37
CA ALA A 99 -20.17 0.44 -5.07
C ALA A 99 -19.56 -0.96 -4.95
N SER A 100 -19.05 -1.50 -6.07
CA SER A 100 -18.47 -2.84 -6.15
C SER A 100 -16.98 -2.82 -6.51
N TYR A 101 -16.19 -3.66 -5.84
CA TYR A 101 -14.82 -3.98 -6.27
C TYR A 101 -14.77 -5.08 -7.34
N ASP A 102 -15.89 -5.80 -7.55
CA ASP A 102 -15.96 -6.90 -8.52
C ASP A 102 -16.28 -6.41 -9.94
N SER A 103 -16.94 -5.27 -10.07
CA SER A 103 -17.20 -4.61 -11.35
C SER A 103 -15.97 -3.80 -11.73
N THR A 104 -15.49 -3.96 -12.97
CA THR A 104 -14.27 -3.29 -13.43
C THR A 104 -14.37 -2.87 -14.89
N ALA A 105 -13.83 -1.70 -15.21
CA ALA A 105 -13.65 -1.24 -16.59
C ALA A 105 -12.17 -1.08 -16.90
N ASP A 106 -11.72 -1.80 -17.92
CA ASP A 106 -10.36 -1.68 -18.45
C ASP A 106 -10.23 -0.43 -19.32
N ILE A 107 -9.15 0.32 -19.10
CA ILE A 107 -8.76 1.52 -19.83
C ILE A 107 -7.40 1.24 -20.46
N ALA A 108 -7.39 1.03 -21.78
CA ALA A 108 -6.14 0.81 -22.48
C ALA A 108 -5.32 2.11 -22.54
N SER A 109 -4.00 1.99 -22.63
CA SER A 109 -3.11 3.14 -22.80
C SER A 109 -3.54 4.01 -23.99
N GLY A 110 -3.77 5.30 -23.74
CA GLY A 110 -4.25 6.27 -24.74
C GLY A 110 -5.77 6.28 -24.95
N GLU A 111 -6.56 5.45 -24.26
CA GLU A 111 -8.00 5.65 -24.11
C GLU A 111 -8.27 6.77 -23.09
N GLN A 112 -9.44 7.40 -23.20
CA GLN A 112 -9.89 8.45 -22.30
C GLN A 112 -11.17 8.02 -21.59
N LEU A 113 -11.27 8.35 -20.30
CA LEU A 113 -12.56 8.40 -19.63
C LEU A 113 -13.04 9.84 -19.58
N ILE A 114 -14.30 10.07 -19.94
CA ILE A 114 -14.98 11.35 -19.87
C ILE A 114 -16.04 11.24 -18.79
N ILE A 115 -15.96 12.13 -17.80
CA ILE A 115 -16.90 12.22 -16.68
C ILE A 115 -17.66 13.54 -16.85
N GLU A 116 -18.98 13.45 -16.90
CA GLU A 116 -19.86 14.60 -17.09
C GLU A 116 -20.91 14.68 -15.97
N SER A 117 -21.29 15.89 -15.59
CA SER A 117 -22.40 16.15 -14.67
C SER A 117 -23.09 17.46 -15.02
N ASP A 118 -24.38 17.55 -14.69
CA ASP A 118 -25.15 18.80 -14.71
C ASP A 118 -24.82 19.68 -13.48
N GLU A 119 -24.13 19.13 -12.47
CA GLU A 119 -23.74 19.80 -11.25
C GLU A 119 -22.23 20.06 -11.17
N ALA A 120 -21.84 21.02 -10.32
CA ALA A 120 -20.45 21.40 -10.16
C ALA A 120 -19.65 20.38 -9.33
N ILE A 121 -18.61 19.80 -9.94
CA ILE A 121 -17.67 18.86 -9.34
C ILE A 121 -16.46 19.62 -8.81
N TYR A 122 -16.09 19.35 -7.55
CA TYR A 122 -14.92 19.89 -6.86
C TYR A 122 -13.90 18.83 -6.43
N GLY A 123 -14.19 17.55 -6.69
CA GLY A 123 -13.21 16.50 -6.52
C GLY A 123 -13.71 15.16 -7.05
N LEU A 124 -12.77 14.30 -7.43
CA LEU A 124 -13.04 12.91 -7.79
C LEU A 124 -12.41 11.98 -6.77
N TYR A 125 -13.11 10.92 -6.42
CA TYR A 125 -12.59 9.78 -5.68
C TYR A 125 -12.64 8.56 -6.60
N ILE A 126 -11.46 8.03 -6.96
CA ILE A 126 -11.31 6.94 -7.91
C ILE A 126 -10.87 5.70 -7.16
N ILE A 127 -11.55 4.59 -7.39
CA ILE A 127 -11.19 3.27 -6.90
C ILE A 127 -10.67 2.45 -8.08
N TRP A 128 -9.36 2.26 -8.14
CA TRP A 128 -8.66 1.46 -9.14
C TRP A 128 -8.72 -0.02 -8.79
N SER A 129 -8.85 -0.90 -9.79
CA SER A 129 -8.84 -2.37 -9.62
C SER A 129 -7.54 -3.04 -10.08
N SER A 130 -6.62 -2.26 -10.64
CA SER A 130 -5.28 -2.69 -11.06
C SER A 130 -4.19 -1.88 -10.37
N GLU A 131 -2.93 -2.32 -10.49
CA GLU A 131 -1.78 -1.47 -10.18
C GLU A 131 -1.88 -0.13 -10.93
N VAL A 132 -1.53 0.97 -10.25
CA VAL A 132 -1.62 2.34 -10.79
C VAL A 132 -0.23 2.85 -11.14
N SER A 133 -0.02 3.19 -12.42
CA SER A 133 1.28 3.63 -12.95
C SER A 133 1.35 5.10 -13.36
N GLY A 134 0.30 5.88 -13.06
CA GLY A 134 0.20 7.30 -13.35
C GLY A 134 -0.86 7.62 -14.41
N TYR A 135 -1.58 8.72 -14.21
CA TYR A 135 -2.65 9.19 -15.09
C TYR A 135 -2.77 10.71 -15.02
N THR A 136 -3.46 11.29 -16.00
CA THR A 136 -3.71 12.73 -16.07
C THR A 136 -5.20 13.01 -15.95
N ILE A 137 -5.59 13.92 -15.06
CA ILE A 137 -6.92 14.51 -15.04
C ILE A 137 -6.87 15.87 -15.74
N SER A 138 -7.77 16.12 -16.68
CA SER A 138 -7.94 17.43 -17.32
C SER A 138 -9.38 17.90 -17.24
N TYR A 139 -9.59 19.18 -16.97
CA TYR A 139 -10.92 19.79 -16.97
C TYR A 139 -10.81 21.28 -17.32
N ASN A 140 -11.93 21.88 -17.72
CA ASN A 140 -12.03 23.33 -17.89
C ASN A 140 -12.83 23.93 -16.73
N ASP A 141 -12.39 25.07 -16.21
CA ASP A 141 -13.19 25.85 -15.28
C ASP A 141 -14.35 26.58 -15.99
N LYS A 142 -15.19 27.26 -15.22
CA LYS A 142 -16.32 28.06 -15.72
C LYS A 142 -15.94 29.16 -16.73
N ASP A 143 -14.68 29.59 -16.72
CA ASP A 143 -14.14 30.65 -17.59
C ASP A 143 -13.40 30.04 -18.82
N ASN A 144 -13.51 28.72 -19.01
CA ASN A 144 -12.82 27.91 -20.03
C ASN A 144 -11.29 27.87 -19.90
N ASN A 145 -10.74 28.09 -18.71
CA ASN A 145 -9.32 27.84 -18.47
C ASN A 145 -9.10 26.35 -18.27
N LYS A 146 -8.20 25.78 -19.08
CA LYS A 146 -7.83 24.38 -19.01
C LYS A 146 -6.87 24.14 -17.84
N THR A 147 -7.22 23.17 -16.99
CA THR A 147 -6.36 22.62 -15.95
C THR A 147 -6.00 21.18 -16.30
N SER A 148 -4.75 20.79 -16.05
CA SER A 148 -4.29 19.39 -16.14
C SER A 148 -3.47 19.04 -14.89
N ILE A 149 -3.81 17.92 -14.26
CA ILE A 149 -3.22 17.42 -13.02
C ILE A 149 -2.58 16.06 -13.31
N GLN A 150 -1.30 15.91 -12.98
CA GLN A 150 -0.61 14.62 -13.01
C GLN A 150 -0.86 13.88 -11.69
N CYS A 151 -1.35 12.65 -11.78
CA CYS A 151 -1.82 11.84 -10.66
C CYS A 151 -1.16 10.44 -10.66
N GLY A 152 -1.39 9.67 -9.59
CA GLY A 152 -0.99 8.26 -9.49
C GLY A 152 0.50 8.00 -9.19
N SER A 153 1.28 9.02 -8.80
CA SER A 153 2.72 8.85 -8.52
C SER A 153 3.04 7.89 -7.37
N TYR A 154 2.09 7.69 -6.46
CA TYR A 154 2.22 6.77 -5.33
C TYR A 154 1.44 5.47 -5.51
N GLY A 155 0.74 5.31 -6.63
CA GLY A 155 0.01 4.08 -6.94
C GLY A 155 -1.17 3.78 -6.01
N TYR A 156 -1.85 4.82 -5.48
CA TYR A 156 -3.01 4.63 -4.61
C TYR A 156 -4.15 3.97 -5.36
N LEU A 157 -4.72 2.91 -4.79
CA LEU A 157 -5.91 2.28 -5.33
C LEU A 157 -7.16 3.07 -5.02
N HIS A 158 -7.18 3.76 -3.89
CA HIS A 158 -8.25 4.67 -3.50
C HIS A 158 -7.66 6.08 -3.57
N ASP A 159 -7.95 6.82 -4.64
CA ASP A 159 -7.27 8.08 -4.95
C ASP A 159 -8.27 9.25 -5.00
N TYR A 160 -8.15 10.19 -4.07
CA TYR A 160 -8.97 11.41 -4.04
C TYR A 160 -8.19 12.60 -4.61
N ILE A 161 -8.78 13.26 -5.60
CA ILE A 161 -8.20 14.37 -6.35
C ILE A 161 -9.10 15.60 -6.20
N PRO A 162 -8.70 16.61 -5.41
CA PRO A 162 -9.46 17.85 -5.28
C PRO A 162 -9.25 18.77 -6.49
N PHE A 163 -10.28 19.54 -6.82
CA PHE A 163 -10.25 20.59 -7.83
C PHE A 163 -10.40 21.96 -7.17
N ASN A 164 -9.57 22.91 -7.60
CA ASN A 164 -9.58 24.27 -7.06
C ASN A 164 -10.72 25.13 -7.64
N THR A 165 -11.37 24.65 -8.69
CA THR A 165 -12.46 25.31 -9.39
C THR A 165 -13.49 24.27 -9.82
N ALA A 166 -14.76 24.66 -9.84
CA ALA A 166 -15.84 23.82 -10.35
C ALA A 166 -15.57 23.33 -11.78
N ALA A 167 -15.81 22.03 -11.99
CA ALA A 167 -15.81 21.38 -13.29
C ALA A 167 -17.16 20.67 -13.52
N THR A 168 -17.59 20.57 -14.78
CA THR A 168 -18.77 19.77 -15.18
C THR A 168 -18.44 18.72 -16.24
N SER A 169 -17.23 18.79 -16.82
CA SER A 169 -16.69 17.81 -17.77
C SER A 169 -15.21 17.61 -17.47
N ILE A 170 -14.82 16.37 -17.21
CA ILE A 170 -13.49 15.96 -16.78
C ILE A 170 -13.03 14.81 -17.68
N THR A 171 -11.76 14.82 -18.05
CA THR A 171 -11.11 13.76 -18.82
C THR A 171 -10.02 13.10 -17.99
N ILE A 172 -10.02 11.78 -17.91
CA ILE A 172 -8.95 10.96 -17.35
C ILE A 172 -8.22 10.26 -18.49
N GLU A 173 -6.90 10.42 -18.55
CA GLU A 173 -6.04 9.74 -19.51
C GLU A 173 -5.00 8.90 -18.77
N THR A 174 -4.92 7.61 -19.09
CA THR A 174 -4.01 6.67 -18.45
C THR A 174 -2.70 6.54 -19.22
N SER A 175 -1.58 6.50 -18.50
CA SER A 175 -0.25 6.32 -19.12
C SER A 175 0.07 4.86 -19.48
N ALA A 176 -0.71 3.92 -18.97
CA ALA A 176 -0.62 2.48 -19.23
C ALA A 176 -2.01 1.86 -19.15
N ASP A 177 -2.11 0.57 -19.48
CA ASP A 177 -3.33 -0.21 -19.27
C ASP A 177 -3.63 -0.27 -17.76
N MET A 178 -4.78 0.25 -17.36
CA MET A 178 -5.25 0.27 -15.96
C MET A 178 -6.74 0.00 -15.92
N SER A 179 -7.26 -0.40 -14.76
CA SER A 179 -8.66 -0.73 -14.58
C SER A 179 -9.23 0.01 -13.38
N ILE A 180 -10.48 0.47 -13.49
CA ILE A 180 -11.22 1.16 -12.43
C ILE A 180 -12.37 0.27 -11.97
N SER A 181 -12.64 0.25 -10.67
CA SER A 181 -13.84 -0.35 -10.09
C SER A 181 -14.95 0.68 -9.87
N ASP A 182 -14.61 1.87 -9.38
CA ASP A 182 -15.63 2.85 -8.99
C ASP A 182 -15.11 4.29 -9.07
N ILE A 183 -16.02 5.25 -9.29
CA ILE A 183 -15.75 6.69 -9.33
C ILE A 183 -16.88 7.44 -8.64
N TYR A 184 -16.50 8.27 -7.67
CA TYR A 184 -17.41 9.22 -7.03
C TYR A 184 -16.97 10.64 -7.35
N ALA A 185 -17.93 11.53 -7.59
CA ALA A 185 -17.70 12.96 -7.70
C ALA A 185 -18.31 13.68 -6.50
N TYR A 186 -17.65 14.73 -6.02
CA TYR A 186 -18.07 15.47 -4.83
C TYR A 186 -18.26 16.95 -5.13
N SER A 187 -19.27 17.55 -4.51
CA SER A 187 -19.45 18.99 -4.47
C SER A 187 -18.37 19.67 -3.61
N GLU A 188 -18.35 21.00 -3.61
CA GLU A 188 -17.59 21.75 -2.60
C GLU A 188 -18.15 21.44 -1.20
N GLY A 189 -17.28 21.23 -0.22
CA GLY A 189 -17.66 20.98 1.17
C GLY A 189 -16.67 20.12 1.92
N ARG A 190 -17.01 19.80 3.18
CA ARG A 190 -16.27 18.82 3.99
C ARG A 190 -16.61 17.41 3.52
N LEU A 191 -15.62 16.67 3.04
CA LEU A 191 -15.80 15.28 2.58
C LEU A 191 -16.26 14.37 3.73
N PRO A 192 -17.06 13.34 3.44
CA PRO A 192 -17.40 12.33 4.43
C PRO A 192 -16.15 11.53 4.82
N GLU A 193 -16.14 11.00 6.05
CA GLU A 193 -15.00 10.23 6.60
C GLU A 193 -14.68 8.96 5.80
N THR A 194 -15.62 8.49 4.98
CA THR A 194 -15.45 7.33 4.10
C THR A 194 -14.55 7.59 2.90
N VAL A 195 -14.28 8.84 2.54
CA VAL A 195 -13.35 9.18 1.45
C VAL A 195 -11.91 9.03 1.95
N GLN A 196 -11.15 8.14 1.32
CA GLN A 196 -9.78 7.88 1.69
C GLN A 196 -8.83 8.88 1.03
N ILE A 197 -8.20 9.70 1.86
CA ILE A 197 -7.20 10.69 1.47
C ILE A 197 -5.84 10.21 1.97
N TRP A 198 -5.22 9.31 1.19
CA TRP A 198 -3.96 8.68 1.56
C TRP A 198 -2.78 9.64 1.49
N GLN A 199 -1.95 9.57 2.53
CA GLN A 199 -0.63 10.17 2.57
C GLN A 199 0.42 9.17 2.06
N PRO A 200 1.55 9.66 1.52
CA PRO A 200 2.64 8.79 1.12
C PRO A 200 3.16 7.96 2.30
N PRO A 201 3.84 6.82 2.03
CA PRO A 201 4.54 6.07 3.07
C PRO A 201 5.52 6.95 3.88
N CYS A 202 5.63 6.69 5.20
CA CYS A 202 6.39 7.47 6.20
C CYS A 202 7.92 7.35 6.05
N ASN A 203 8.51 7.83 4.95
CA ASN A 203 9.95 7.72 4.76
C ASN A 203 10.72 8.61 5.77
N ASP A 204 11.63 8.00 6.53
CA ASP A 204 12.50 8.64 7.53
C ASP A 204 11.80 9.36 8.71
N ASP A 205 10.51 9.11 8.95
CA ASP A 205 9.76 9.61 10.13
C ASP A 205 8.72 8.62 10.66
N THR A 206 8.95 7.32 10.45
CA THR A 206 8.08 6.31 11.03
C THR A 206 8.32 6.24 12.54
N ASP A 207 7.27 6.45 13.34
CA ASP A 207 7.33 6.19 14.78
C ASP A 207 7.26 4.68 15.04
N ILE A 208 6.28 4.01 14.42
CA ILE A 208 6.08 2.57 14.55
C ILE A 208 5.94 1.93 13.16
N LEU A 209 6.76 0.92 12.87
CA LEU A 209 6.64 0.06 11.70
C LEU A 209 5.97 -1.26 12.10
N VAL A 210 4.80 -1.51 11.54
CA VAL A 210 4.00 -2.73 11.78
C VAL A 210 4.17 -3.68 10.60
N PHE A 211 4.65 -4.88 10.88
CA PHE A 211 4.83 -5.95 9.91
C PHE A 211 3.68 -6.95 9.99
N SER A 212 2.87 -7.00 8.94
CA SER A 212 1.73 -7.93 8.81
C SER A 212 2.00 -8.94 7.70
N THR A 213 1.75 -10.24 7.91
CA THR A 213 1.94 -11.21 6.83
C THR A 213 0.84 -11.06 5.77
N HIS A 214 -0.43 -11.11 6.18
CA HIS A 214 -1.57 -11.02 5.26
C HIS A 214 -2.46 -9.79 5.53
N ALA A 215 -3.42 -9.55 4.63
CA ALA A 215 -4.48 -8.55 4.77
C ALA A 215 -5.63 -9.09 5.62
N ASP A 216 -5.67 -8.67 6.88
CA ASP A 216 -6.61 -8.99 7.98
C ASP A 216 -5.84 -9.18 9.31
N ASP A 217 -4.64 -9.73 9.24
CA ASP A 217 -3.71 -9.94 10.37
C ASP A 217 -3.41 -8.65 11.14
N GLU A 218 -3.29 -7.53 10.43
CA GLU A 218 -3.04 -6.21 11.00
C GLU A 218 -4.19 -5.77 11.91
N ILE A 219 -5.41 -6.20 11.62
CA ILE A 219 -6.60 -5.92 12.42
C ILE A 219 -6.72 -6.96 13.54
N LEU A 220 -6.56 -8.24 13.22
CA LEU A 220 -6.74 -9.35 14.15
C LEU A 220 -5.70 -9.33 15.26
N PHE A 221 -4.42 -9.25 14.93
CA PHE A 221 -3.34 -9.49 15.89
C PHE A 221 -2.59 -8.22 16.28
N LEU A 222 -2.57 -7.22 15.39
CA LEU A 222 -1.77 -6.01 15.55
C LEU A 222 -2.63 -4.75 15.75
N GLY A 223 -3.96 -4.89 15.72
CA GLY A 223 -4.90 -3.77 15.59
C GLY A 223 -4.89 -2.79 16.77
N GLY A 224 -4.56 -3.27 17.97
CA GLY A 224 -4.38 -2.41 19.13
C GLY A 224 -3.25 -1.38 18.93
N VAL A 225 -2.22 -1.74 18.16
CA VAL A 225 -1.13 -0.80 17.81
C VAL A 225 -1.66 0.28 16.86
N LEU A 226 -2.42 -0.12 15.84
CA LEU A 226 -2.97 0.80 14.83
C LEU A 226 -3.88 1.84 15.48
N THR A 227 -4.84 1.39 16.28
CA THR A 227 -5.85 2.23 16.91
C THR A 227 -5.27 3.12 18.01
N ASN A 228 -4.42 2.60 18.89
CA ASN A 228 -3.89 3.37 20.01
C ASN A 228 -2.81 4.37 19.59
N TYR A 229 -1.90 3.99 18.70
CA TYR A 229 -0.76 4.84 18.34
C TYR A 229 -1.03 5.65 17.08
N GLY A 230 -1.47 5.00 16.00
CA GLY A 230 -1.75 5.70 14.73
C GLY A 230 -3.04 6.50 14.82
N GLY A 231 -4.12 5.85 15.23
CA GLY A 231 -5.45 6.43 15.32
C GLY A 231 -5.60 7.51 16.40
N GLU A 232 -5.43 7.12 17.67
CA GLU A 232 -5.68 8.02 18.81
C GLU A 232 -4.52 8.99 19.06
N GLN A 233 -3.28 8.51 19.11
CA GLN A 233 -2.13 9.39 19.39
C GLN A 233 -1.67 10.17 18.16
N GLY A 234 -2.06 9.76 16.95
CA GLY A 234 -1.64 10.42 15.71
C GLY A 234 -0.17 10.23 15.38
N LEU A 235 0.45 9.15 15.87
CA LEU A 235 1.83 8.79 15.53
C LEU A 235 1.91 8.32 14.07
N ASN A 236 3.09 8.48 13.47
CA ASN A 236 3.37 7.98 12.13
C ASN A 236 3.54 6.45 12.17
N VAL A 237 2.44 5.73 12.05
CA VAL A 237 2.42 4.28 11.96
C VAL A 237 2.45 3.85 10.49
N GLN A 238 3.55 3.21 10.07
CA GLN A 238 3.68 2.61 8.75
C GLN A 238 3.35 1.13 8.82
N VAL A 239 2.51 0.65 7.91
CA VAL A 239 2.21 -0.79 7.75
C VAL A 239 2.97 -1.34 6.55
N ALA A 240 3.63 -2.48 6.74
CA ALA A 240 4.33 -3.23 5.71
C ALA A 240 3.80 -4.67 5.69
N TYR A 241 3.14 -5.02 4.58
CA TYR A 241 2.64 -6.38 4.35
C TYR A 241 3.72 -7.26 3.71
N MET A 242 3.81 -8.52 4.11
CA MET A 242 4.62 -9.49 3.38
C MET A 242 3.99 -9.77 2.00
N CYS A 243 2.72 -10.14 1.97
CA CYS A 243 2.07 -10.63 0.75
C CYS A 243 1.51 -9.51 -0.13
N ASP A 244 1.58 -9.73 -1.45
CA ASP A 244 0.88 -8.94 -2.46
C ASP A 244 -0.33 -9.71 -2.99
N PHE A 245 -1.51 -9.13 -2.80
CA PHE A 245 -2.79 -9.74 -3.17
C PHE A 245 -3.15 -9.56 -4.65
N PHE A 246 -2.44 -8.71 -5.41
CA PHE A 246 -2.62 -8.68 -6.87
C PHE A 246 -2.23 -10.02 -7.51
N LEU A 247 -1.37 -10.79 -6.83
CA LEU A 247 -0.91 -12.10 -7.28
C LEU A 247 -1.90 -13.23 -7.00
N THR A 248 -2.92 -13.01 -6.15
CA THR A 248 -3.80 -14.07 -5.63
C THR A 248 -5.27 -13.67 -5.61
N GLU A 249 -5.63 -12.73 -4.75
CA GLU A 249 -7.00 -12.29 -4.46
C GLU A 249 -7.08 -10.75 -4.45
N PRO A 250 -7.12 -10.10 -5.63
CA PRO A 250 -7.00 -8.64 -5.74
C PRO A 250 -7.97 -7.83 -4.88
N VAL A 251 -9.18 -8.34 -4.62
CA VAL A 251 -10.16 -7.66 -3.74
C VAL A 251 -9.60 -7.34 -2.35
N ARG A 252 -8.71 -8.20 -1.82
CA ARG A 252 -8.11 -8.00 -0.50
C ARG A 252 -7.25 -6.75 -0.42
N GLN A 253 -6.77 -6.23 -1.56
CA GLN A 253 -6.07 -4.95 -1.64
C GLN A 253 -6.95 -3.77 -1.21
N HIS A 254 -8.26 -3.84 -1.48
CA HIS A 254 -9.20 -2.80 -1.06
C HIS A 254 -9.64 -3.01 0.39
N GLU A 255 -9.86 -4.26 0.77
CA GLU A 255 -10.28 -4.60 2.12
C GLU A 255 -9.25 -4.17 3.18
N GLU A 256 -7.96 -4.36 2.92
CA GLU A 256 -6.91 -3.86 3.82
C GLU A 256 -6.89 -2.32 3.91
N LEU A 257 -7.11 -1.60 2.81
CA LEU A 257 -7.10 -0.14 2.81
C LEU A 257 -8.28 0.39 3.63
N ASP A 258 -9.45 -0.20 3.44
CA ASP A 258 -10.65 0.10 4.22
C ASP A 258 -10.45 -0.18 5.72
N GLY A 259 -9.85 -1.32 6.06
CA GLY A 259 -9.55 -1.71 7.44
C GLY A 259 -8.56 -0.75 8.11
N LEU A 260 -7.47 -0.42 7.42
CA LEU A 260 -6.47 0.55 7.88
C LEU A 260 -7.08 1.95 8.06
N TRP A 261 -7.91 2.39 7.11
CA TRP A 261 -8.54 3.70 7.15
C TRP A 261 -9.49 3.84 8.34
N GLU A 262 -10.29 2.81 8.63
CA GLU A 262 -11.16 2.70 9.81
C GLU A 262 -10.35 2.74 11.12
N CYS A 263 -9.14 2.16 11.12
CA CYS A 263 -8.22 2.21 12.27
C CYS A 263 -7.49 3.56 12.41
N GLY A 264 -7.80 4.54 11.57
CA GLY A 264 -7.19 5.88 11.60
C GLY A 264 -5.81 5.96 10.96
N ILE A 265 -5.35 4.91 10.26
CA ILE A 265 -4.08 4.93 9.52
C ILE A 265 -4.29 5.71 8.22
N LYS A 266 -3.39 6.66 7.96
CA LYS A 266 -3.48 7.57 6.80
C LYS A 266 -2.29 7.47 5.86
N ASN A 267 -1.20 6.83 6.27
CA ASN A 267 -0.06 6.58 5.39
C ASN A 267 -0.27 5.28 4.63
N TYR A 268 -0.07 5.33 3.31
CA TYR A 268 -0.35 4.20 2.45
C TYR A 268 0.53 3.00 2.81
N PRO A 269 -0.02 1.78 2.90
CA PRO A 269 0.76 0.59 3.22
C PRO A 269 1.73 0.26 2.09
N VAL A 270 2.81 -0.44 2.43
CA VAL A 270 3.73 -1.03 1.44
C VAL A 270 3.65 -2.54 1.50
N LYS A 271 4.01 -3.21 0.39
CA LYS A 271 3.92 -4.66 0.26
C LYS A 271 5.22 -5.26 -0.25
N GLY A 272 5.50 -6.48 0.17
CA GLY A 272 6.49 -7.35 -0.45
C GLY A 272 5.94 -7.96 -1.73
N ASP A 273 6.81 -8.45 -2.60
CA ASP A 273 6.42 -9.08 -3.88
C ASP A 273 6.27 -10.61 -3.68
N PHE A 274 5.52 -10.99 -2.64
CA PHE A 274 5.37 -12.39 -2.23
C PHE A 274 3.91 -12.83 -2.38
N MET A 275 3.71 -13.99 -2.99
CA MET A 275 2.38 -14.57 -3.15
C MET A 275 1.83 -15.05 -1.79
N ASP A 276 0.55 -14.83 -1.54
CA ASP A 276 -0.12 -15.43 -0.39
C ASP A 276 -0.20 -16.97 -0.56
N LEU A 277 0.54 -17.69 0.27
CA LEU A 277 0.62 -19.15 0.26
C LEU A 277 0.27 -19.72 1.62
N TYR A 278 -0.79 -20.52 1.62
CA TYR A 278 -1.21 -21.25 2.80
C TYR A 278 -0.14 -22.24 3.29
N SER A 279 0.23 -22.14 4.56
CA SER A 279 1.16 -23.02 5.25
C SER A 279 0.79 -23.21 6.72
N LEU A 280 1.00 -24.42 7.25
CA LEU A 280 0.62 -24.82 8.61
C LEU A 280 1.80 -24.88 9.58
N ASP A 281 3.01 -24.56 9.11
CA ASP A 281 4.22 -24.55 9.92
C ASP A 281 5.37 -23.85 9.17
N LEU A 282 6.38 -23.42 9.92
CA LEU A 282 7.58 -22.75 9.41
C LEU A 282 8.36 -23.62 8.41
N GLY A 283 8.45 -24.92 8.64
CA GLY A 283 9.19 -25.84 7.77
C GLY A 283 8.58 -25.88 6.37
N THR A 284 7.26 -25.94 6.28
CA THR A 284 6.52 -25.86 5.02
C THR A 284 6.73 -24.50 4.34
N ALA A 285 6.58 -23.39 5.07
CA ALA A 285 6.78 -22.05 4.52
C ALA A 285 8.20 -21.85 3.94
N MET A 286 9.22 -22.38 4.62
CA MET A 286 10.62 -22.36 4.16
C MET A 286 10.85 -23.12 2.85
N THR A 287 9.95 -24.03 2.46
CA THR A 287 10.02 -24.70 1.14
C THR A 287 9.28 -23.95 0.04
N GLN A 288 8.37 -23.05 0.40
CA GLN A 288 7.49 -22.32 -0.50
C GLN A 288 8.07 -20.96 -0.89
N TYR A 289 8.68 -20.28 0.07
CA TYR A 289 9.25 -18.95 -0.10
C TYR A 289 10.78 -18.99 -0.20
N ASN A 290 11.34 -18.01 -0.91
CA ASN A 290 12.75 -17.68 -0.74
C ASN A 290 12.92 -16.83 0.52
N TYR A 291 13.42 -17.44 1.58
CA TYR A 291 13.59 -16.78 2.88
C TYR A 291 14.51 -15.56 2.80
N ASP A 292 15.59 -15.63 2.01
CA ASP A 292 16.55 -14.52 1.88
C ASP A 292 15.90 -13.29 1.24
N ASP A 293 14.96 -13.49 0.31
CA ASP A 293 14.20 -12.40 -0.29
C ASP A 293 13.27 -11.74 0.74
N ILE A 294 12.61 -12.53 1.60
CA ILE A 294 11.74 -12.01 2.67
C ILE A 294 12.58 -11.19 3.67
N VAL A 295 13.74 -11.70 4.07
CA VAL A 295 14.68 -11.00 4.96
C VAL A 295 15.17 -9.70 4.31
N SER A 296 15.49 -9.74 3.01
CA SER A 296 15.88 -8.55 2.25
C SER A 296 14.78 -7.49 2.23
N TYR A 297 13.54 -7.88 1.97
CA TYR A 297 12.39 -6.99 2.01
C TYR A 297 12.17 -6.37 3.41
N ALA A 298 12.16 -7.18 4.47
CA ALA A 298 12.01 -6.69 5.84
C ALA A 298 13.15 -5.73 6.22
N THR A 299 14.39 -6.05 5.83
CA THR A 299 15.57 -5.18 6.07
C THR A 299 15.43 -3.85 5.34
N ALA A 300 14.98 -3.87 4.08
CA ALA A 300 14.73 -2.66 3.30
C ALA A 300 13.65 -1.79 3.95
N CYS A 301 12.57 -2.39 4.46
CA CYS A 301 11.54 -1.65 5.21
C CYS A 301 12.12 -0.97 6.45
N VAL A 302 12.87 -1.70 7.29
CA VAL A 302 13.51 -1.11 8.48
C VAL A 302 14.41 0.08 8.11
N ARG A 303 15.25 -0.08 7.07
CA ARG A 303 16.17 0.98 6.64
C ARG A 303 15.50 2.17 5.97
N ARG A 304 14.46 1.92 5.17
CA ARG A 304 13.69 2.95 4.45
C ARG A 304 12.86 3.82 5.40
N PHE A 305 12.24 3.18 6.38
CA PHE A 305 11.29 3.85 7.28
C PHE A 305 11.92 4.37 8.56
N LYS A 306 13.08 3.80 8.94
CA LYS A 306 13.85 4.17 10.14
C LYS A 306 12.98 4.27 11.41
N PRO A 307 12.24 3.20 11.75
CA PRO A 307 11.29 3.24 12.85
C PRO A 307 11.96 3.36 14.21
N LEU A 308 11.29 4.00 15.17
CA LEU A 308 11.65 3.91 16.59
C LEU A 308 11.24 2.54 17.16
N VAL A 309 10.09 2.04 16.74
CA VAL A 309 9.54 0.75 17.18
C VAL A 309 9.17 -0.11 15.97
N CYS A 310 9.61 -1.36 15.96
CA CYS A 310 9.07 -2.39 15.06
C CYS A 310 8.09 -3.28 15.82
N VAL A 311 6.99 -3.70 15.17
CA VAL A 311 6.04 -4.67 15.72
C VAL A 311 5.76 -5.76 14.68
N SER A 312 5.75 -7.03 15.10
CA SER A 312 5.44 -8.18 14.22
C SER A 312 4.60 -9.25 14.92
N GLN A 313 4.14 -10.23 14.13
CA GLN A 313 3.34 -11.38 14.58
C GLN A 313 4.15 -12.38 15.41
N ASP A 314 3.49 -13.29 16.11
CA ASP A 314 4.10 -14.31 16.96
C ASP A 314 5.09 -15.21 16.19
N PHE A 315 6.21 -15.55 16.83
CA PHE A 315 7.18 -16.51 16.29
C PHE A 315 6.58 -17.91 16.06
N ASN A 316 5.54 -18.28 16.82
CA ASN A 316 4.80 -19.53 16.59
C ASN A 316 3.64 -19.36 15.60
N GLY A 317 3.48 -18.17 15.01
CA GLY A 317 2.45 -17.86 14.03
C GLY A 317 1.03 -17.97 14.57
N GLU A 318 0.86 -17.60 15.83
CA GLU A 318 -0.39 -17.65 16.59
C GLU A 318 -0.98 -19.06 16.61
N TYR A 319 -1.81 -19.38 15.62
CA TYR A 319 -2.38 -20.71 15.42
C TYR A 319 -1.46 -21.67 14.66
N GLY A 320 -0.18 -21.33 14.49
CA GLY A 320 0.80 -22.13 13.75
C GLY A 320 0.93 -21.75 12.28
N HIS A 321 0.40 -20.61 11.83
CA HIS A 321 0.43 -20.27 10.41
C HIS A 321 1.88 -20.06 9.94
N GLY A 322 2.31 -20.84 8.94
CA GLY A 322 3.70 -20.83 8.50
C GLY A 322 4.14 -19.49 7.92
N GLY A 323 3.22 -18.75 7.28
CA GLY A 323 3.44 -17.39 6.78
C GLY A 323 3.73 -16.39 7.90
N HIS A 324 3.08 -16.54 9.06
CA HIS A 324 3.35 -15.67 10.22
C HIS A 324 4.71 -16.02 10.80
N CYS A 325 4.98 -17.32 11.01
CA CYS A 325 6.26 -17.78 11.54
C CYS A 325 7.46 -17.33 10.69
N ILE A 326 7.37 -17.47 9.36
CA ILE A 326 8.49 -17.11 8.48
C ILE A 326 8.72 -15.61 8.46
N TYR A 327 7.66 -14.80 8.47
CA TYR A 327 7.82 -13.35 8.45
C TYR A 327 8.30 -12.80 9.80
N ALA A 328 7.74 -13.30 10.91
CA ALA A 328 8.21 -13.00 12.26
C ALA A 328 9.72 -13.30 12.39
N LYS A 329 10.15 -14.46 11.89
CA LYS A 329 11.57 -14.85 11.83
C LYS A 329 12.40 -13.88 10.96
N ALA A 330 11.93 -13.55 9.76
CA ALA A 330 12.64 -12.65 8.86
C ALA A 330 12.77 -11.23 9.43
N VAL A 331 11.72 -10.71 10.07
CA VAL A 331 11.76 -9.42 10.78
C VAL A 331 12.80 -9.46 11.90
N SER A 332 12.93 -10.58 12.62
CA SER A 332 13.91 -10.71 13.70
C SER A 332 15.34 -10.64 13.17
N GLU A 333 15.59 -11.22 12.00
CA GLU A 333 16.89 -11.17 11.34
C GLU A 333 17.18 -9.77 10.79
N ALA A 334 16.16 -9.11 10.22
CA ALA A 334 16.25 -7.75 9.71
C ALA A 334 16.61 -6.75 10.83
N VAL A 335 15.88 -6.74 11.95
CA VAL A 335 16.14 -5.77 13.04
C VAL A 335 17.47 -5.99 13.75
N ASN A 336 18.01 -7.22 13.71
CA ASN A 336 19.33 -7.51 14.28
C ASN A 336 20.48 -7.17 13.33
N SER A 337 20.21 -7.00 12.03
CA SER A 337 21.24 -6.87 11.00
C SER A 337 21.15 -5.57 10.20
N SER A 338 20.08 -4.79 10.34
CA SER A 338 19.84 -3.55 9.56
C SER A 338 20.88 -2.45 9.82
N ALA A 339 21.57 -2.50 10.96
CA ALA A 339 22.68 -1.62 11.30
C ALA A 339 23.98 -1.95 10.53
N GLU A 340 24.09 -3.15 9.95
CA GLU A 340 25.32 -3.65 9.33
C GLU A 340 25.29 -3.42 7.81
N ALA A 341 26.10 -2.49 7.31
CA ALA A 341 26.11 -2.13 5.88
C ALA A 341 26.46 -3.29 4.94
N SER A 342 27.21 -4.30 5.41
CA SER A 342 27.52 -5.50 4.63
C SER A 342 26.35 -6.46 4.47
N PHE A 343 25.34 -6.37 5.35
CA PHE A 343 24.11 -7.15 5.25
C PHE A 343 23.13 -6.41 4.33
N ASN A 344 22.66 -7.07 3.26
CA ASN A 344 21.83 -6.46 2.20
C ASN A 344 22.38 -5.11 1.70
N PRO A 345 23.58 -5.09 1.07
CA PRO A 345 24.30 -3.85 0.73
C PRO A 345 23.53 -2.91 -0.20
N ASP A 346 22.67 -3.44 -1.07
CA ASP A 346 21.84 -2.62 -1.96
C ASP A 346 20.88 -1.72 -1.15
N SER A 347 20.17 -2.30 -0.18
CA SER A 347 19.30 -1.52 0.72
C SER A 347 20.07 -0.56 1.62
N ALA A 348 21.30 -0.92 2.05
CA ALA A 348 22.16 -0.02 2.81
C ALA A 348 22.62 1.17 1.95
N SER A 349 22.89 0.95 0.66
CA SER A 349 23.26 2.00 -0.28
C SER A 349 22.08 2.92 -0.61
N GLU A 350 20.86 2.37 -0.72
CA GLU A 350 19.67 3.13 -1.10
C GLU A 350 19.10 3.94 0.06
N TYR A 351 18.98 3.33 1.24
CA TYR A 351 18.27 3.93 2.39
C TYR A 351 19.18 4.28 3.58
N GLY A 352 20.43 3.83 3.56
CA GLY A 352 21.34 3.88 4.70
C GLY A 352 21.15 2.68 5.63
N ILE A 353 21.96 2.64 6.70
CA ILE A 353 21.78 1.68 7.80
C ILE A 353 20.83 2.26 8.86
N TRP A 354 20.19 1.37 9.62
CA TRP A 354 19.35 1.78 10.74
C TRP A 354 19.36 0.73 11.84
N ASP A 355 19.46 1.18 13.08
CA ASP A 355 19.32 0.31 14.26
C ASP A 355 18.03 0.68 15.00
N THR A 356 16.99 -0.13 14.84
CA THR A 356 15.69 0.12 15.47
C THR A 356 15.81 0.09 17.00
N PRO A 357 15.42 1.16 17.72
CA PRO A 357 15.49 1.21 19.17
C PRO A 357 14.76 0.08 19.90
N LYS A 358 13.54 -0.27 19.49
CA LYS A 358 12.72 -1.29 20.15
C LYS A 358 12.00 -2.19 19.14
N THR A 359 11.88 -3.48 19.44
CA THR A 359 11.10 -4.42 18.62
C THR A 359 10.19 -5.27 19.50
N TYR A 360 8.90 -5.31 19.17
CA TYR A 360 7.89 -6.11 19.85
C TYR A 360 7.34 -7.22 18.95
N TYR A 361 6.92 -8.29 19.59
CA TYR A 361 6.25 -9.42 18.96
C TYR A 361 4.95 -9.72 19.70
N HIS A 362 3.89 -9.97 18.94
CA HIS A 362 2.63 -10.47 19.48
C HIS A 362 2.87 -11.79 20.24
N LEU A 363 2.29 -11.91 21.43
CA LEU A 363 2.42 -13.07 22.34
C LEU A 363 3.84 -13.44 22.78
N TYR A 364 4.82 -12.55 22.57
CA TYR A 364 6.17 -12.76 23.09
C TYR A 364 6.18 -12.65 24.63
N ASN A 365 6.95 -13.50 25.29
CA ASN A 365 6.81 -13.77 26.72
C ASN A 365 7.81 -13.02 27.62
N GLU A 366 8.70 -12.20 27.05
CA GLU A 366 9.64 -11.37 27.79
C GLU A 366 9.21 -9.90 27.79
N ASN A 367 9.38 -9.23 28.93
CA ASN A 367 9.01 -7.82 29.18
C ASN A 367 7.70 -7.43 28.49
N THR A 368 6.63 -8.10 28.93
CA THR A 368 5.32 -8.09 28.29
C THR A 368 4.53 -6.84 28.63
N ILE A 369 3.76 -6.36 27.66
CA ILE A 369 2.76 -5.31 27.79
C ILE A 369 1.39 -5.87 27.35
N THR A 370 0.31 -5.23 27.81
CA THR A 370 -1.06 -5.53 27.43
C THR A 370 -1.76 -4.24 27.04
N LEU A 371 -1.90 -3.98 25.74
CA LEU A 371 -2.48 -2.74 25.24
C LEU A 371 -3.90 -2.54 25.77
N ASP A 372 -4.19 -1.31 26.18
CA ASP A 372 -5.55 -0.92 26.55
C ASP A 372 -6.39 -0.82 25.28
N VAL A 373 -7.49 -1.56 25.23
CA VAL A 373 -8.43 -1.56 24.09
C VAL A 373 -9.86 -1.25 24.52
N ASP A 374 -10.06 -1.00 25.82
CA ASP A 374 -11.38 -0.81 26.45
C ASP A 374 -11.63 0.67 26.77
N THR A 375 -10.59 1.49 26.87
CA THR A 375 -10.74 2.94 27.07
C THR A 375 -11.29 3.61 25.80
N PRO A 376 -12.36 4.44 25.92
CA PRO A 376 -12.86 5.26 24.83
C PRO A 376 -11.80 6.19 24.23
N LEU A 377 -11.66 6.16 22.91
CA LEU A 377 -10.70 6.97 22.16
C LEU A 377 -11.38 8.25 21.65
N SER A 378 -10.77 9.39 21.96
CA SER A 378 -11.36 10.71 21.69
C SER A 378 -11.44 11.02 20.19
N ARG A 379 -10.45 10.57 19.41
CA ARG A 379 -10.41 10.77 17.95
C ARG A 379 -11.33 9.83 17.18
N PHE A 380 -11.92 8.86 17.88
CA PHE A 380 -12.89 7.92 17.32
C PHE A 380 -14.28 8.10 17.93
N ASN A 381 -14.65 9.33 18.26
CA ASN A 381 -15.98 9.66 18.77
C ASN A 381 -16.37 8.82 20.00
N GLN A 382 -15.41 8.59 20.91
CA GLN A 382 -15.56 7.80 22.12
C GLN A 382 -15.79 6.29 21.92
N ARG A 383 -15.53 5.74 20.72
CA ARG A 383 -15.45 4.29 20.50
C ARG A 383 -14.18 3.73 21.16
N THR A 384 -14.24 2.49 21.62
CA THR A 384 -13.05 1.78 22.11
C THR A 384 -12.24 1.21 20.95
N SER A 385 -10.98 0.82 21.18
CA SER A 385 -10.18 0.13 20.16
C SER A 385 -10.88 -1.14 19.67
N VAL A 386 -11.50 -1.93 20.55
CA VAL A 386 -12.26 -3.13 20.15
C VAL A 386 -13.44 -2.80 19.22
N ASP A 387 -14.18 -1.73 19.50
CA ASP A 387 -15.29 -1.31 18.64
C ASP A 387 -14.82 -0.92 17.23
N ILE A 388 -13.63 -0.29 17.13
CA ILE A 388 -13.01 0.09 15.86
C ILE A 388 -12.55 -1.15 15.11
N LEU A 389 -11.80 -2.03 15.77
CA LEU A 389 -11.27 -3.24 15.17
C LEU A 389 -12.36 -4.19 14.68
N LYS A 390 -13.50 -4.27 15.39
CA LYS A 390 -14.66 -5.03 14.91
C LYS A 390 -15.21 -4.46 13.60
N THR A 391 -15.38 -3.15 13.51
CA THR A 391 -15.84 -2.49 12.27
C THR A 391 -14.81 -2.61 11.17
N ALA A 392 -13.53 -2.42 11.46
CA ALA A 392 -12.44 -2.56 10.50
C ALA A 392 -12.39 -3.99 9.94
N PHE A 393 -12.55 -5.00 10.79
CA PHE A 393 -12.59 -6.39 10.34
C PHE A 393 -13.79 -6.69 9.44
N THR A 394 -14.92 -5.98 9.58
CA THR A 394 -16.06 -6.14 8.65
C THR A 394 -15.74 -5.69 7.22
N LYS A 395 -14.65 -4.94 7.02
CA LYS A 395 -14.16 -4.55 5.69
C LYS A 395 -13.47 -5.70 4.96
N HIS A 396 -12.96 -6.70 5.69
CA HIS A 396 -12.38 -7.92 5.12
C HIS A 396 -13.46 -8.94 4.77
N VAL A 397 -14.43 -8.53 3.93
CA VAL A 397 -15.63 -9.30 3.58
C VAL A 397 -15.29 -10.70 3.06
N SER A 398 -14.27 -10.79 2.21
CA SER A 398 -13.77 -12.05 1.65
C SER A 398 -13.27 -13.01 2.74
N GLN A 399 -12.79 -12.47 3.86
CA GLN A 399 -12.21 -13.23 4.98
C GLN A 399 -13.22 -13.60 6.08
N ILE A 400 -14.33 -12.86 6.23
CA ILE A 400 -15.37 -13.14 7.25
C ILE A 400 -15.90 -14.59 7.15
N SER A 401 -15.97 -15.13 5.93
CA SER A 401 -16.46 -16.49 5.67
C SER A 401 -15.64 -17.60 6.37
N TYR A 402 -14.42 -17.30 6.82
CA TYR A 402 -13.54 -18.21 7.54
C TYR A 402 -13.76 -18.23 9.07
N SER A 403 -14.85 -17.60 9.55
CA SER A 403 -15.21 -17.51 10.99
C SER A 403 -14.19 -16.78 11.85
N PHE A 404 -13.32 -15.99 11.21
CA PHE A 404 -12.42 -15.08 11.90
C PHE A 404 -13.21 -13.88 12.44
N ASN A 405 -12.81 -13.35 13.58
CA ASN A 405 -13.48 -12.18 14.16
C ASN A 405 -12.65 -11.51 15.25
N VAL A 406 -12.98 -10.26 15.56
CA VAL A 406 -12.52 -9.56 16.76
C VAL A 406 -13.58 -9.68 17.84
N MET A 407 -13.19 -10.22 19.00
CA MET A 407 -14.10 -10.44 20.13
C MET A 407 -14.15 -9.22 21.06
N ASP A 408 -15.27 -9.06 21.78
CA ASP A 408 -15.51 -7.94 22.72
C ASP A 408 -14.45 -7.80 23.82
N ASN A 409 -13.73 -8.89 24.14
CA ASN A 409 -12.69 -8.91 25.16
C ASN A 409 -11.27 -8.66 24.61
N GLY A 410 -11.16 -8.20 23.36
CA GLY A 410 -9.87 -7.91 22.71
C GLY A 410 -9.13 -9.14 22.19
N TYR A 411 -9.81 -10.28 22.03
CA TYR A 411 -9.22 -11.47 21.41
C TYR A 411 -9.56 -11.57 19.92
N ALA A 412 -8.59 -11.96 19.11
CA ALA A 412 -8.83 -12.49 17.77
C ALA A 412 -9.33 -13.92 17.86
N LYS A 413 -10.51 -14.17 17.29
CA LYS A 413 -11.04 -15.50 17.06
C LYS A 413 -10.56 -15.99 15.71
N THR A 414 -9.97 -17.18 15.68
CA THR A 414 -9.67 -17.90 14.44
C THR A 414 -10.35 -19.27 14.47
N TYR A 415 -10.23 -20.04 13.38
CA TYR A 415 -10.68 -21.42 13.34
C TYR A 415 -9.98 -22.32 14.37
N TRP A 416 -8.74 -21.98 14.74
CA TRP A 416 -7.86 -22.84 15.55
C TRP A 416 -7.72 -22.40 17.00
N GLY A 417 -8.26 -21.24 17.37
CA GLY A 417 -8.23 -20.75 18.74
C GLY A 417 -8.55 -19.28 18.86
N ASN A 418 -8.47 -18.80 20.09
CA ASN A 418 -8.59 -17.37 20.40
C ASN A 418 -7.23 -16.88 20.89
N PHE A 419 -6.79 -15.73 20.39
CA PHE A 419 -5.49 -15.13 20.68
C PHE A 419 -5.67 -13.73 21.24
N ASP A 420 -4.96 -13.39 22.31
CA ASP A 420 -5.11 -12.09 22.96
C ASP A 420 -4.38 -11.00 22.16
N SER A 421 -5.12 -10.29 21.32
CA SER A 421 -4.59 -9.25 20.41
C SER A 421 -3.99 -8.04 21.12
N ARG A 422 -4.10 -7.99 22.45
CA ARG A 422 -3.55 -6.92 23.29
C ARG A 422 -2.13 -7.26 23.76
N ALA A 423 -1.74 -8.52 23.72
CA ALA A 423 -0.54 -9.02 24.40
C ALA A 423 0.69 -8.98 23.50
N PHE A 424 1.71 -8.22 23.92
CA PHE A 424 2.99 -8.10 23.21
C PHE A 424 4.14 -8.26 24.20
N GLY A 425 5.31 -8.69 23.70
CA GLY A 425 6.55 -8.70 24.47
C GLY A 425 7.69 -8.00 23.74
N LEU A 426 8.57 -7.36 24.51
CA LEU A 426 9.75 -6.67 24.00
C LEU A 426 10.85 -7.70 23.68
N TYR A 427 11.09 -7.92 22.38
CA TYR A 427 12.11 -8.84 21.88
C TYR A 427 13.52 -8.25 21.94
N ARG A 428 13.65 -6.95 21.64
CA ARG A 428 14.94 -6.27 21.54
C ARG A 428 14.80 -4.81 21.92
N THR A 429 15.79 -4.28 22.62
CA THR A 429 15.89 -2.85 22.94
C THR A 429 17.33 -2.37 22.96
N THR A 430 17.58 -1.14 22.48
CA THR A 430 18.83 -0.40 22.64
C THR A 430 18.70 0.76 23.64
N VAL A 431 17.49 1.01 24.15
CA VAL A 431 17.13 2.14 25.01
C VAL A 431 16.67 1.73 26.42
N GLY A 432 16.71 0.42 26.72
CA GLY A 432 16.30 -0.15 28.01
C GLY A 432 14.93 -0.84 27.95
N TYR A 433 14.65 -1.64 28.99
CA TYR A 433 13.38 -2.35 29.15
C TYR A 433 12.26 -1.41 29.59
N ASP A 434 11.02 -1.78 29.25
CA ASP A 434 9.84 -1.04 29.68
C ASP A 434 9.56 -1.26 31.16
N THR A 435 9.09 -0.19 31.80
CA THR A 435 8.59 -0.22 33.17
C THR A 435 7.09 -0.02 33.25
N GLY A 436 6.48 0.49 32.18
CA GLY A 436 5.05 0.70 32.01
C GLY A 436 4.44 -0.15 30.90
N ASN A 437 3.36 0.36 30.32
CA ASN A 437 2.52 -0.33 29.34
C ASN A 437 2.44 0.47 28.03
N ASP A 438 3.61 0.90 27.53
CA ASP A 438 3.73 1.78 26.37
C ASP A 438 4.93 1.36 25.50
N MET A 439 4.66 1.04 24.23
CA MET A 439 5.69 0.67 23.26
C MET A 439 6.66 1.82 22.98
N MET A 440 6.23 3.07 23.15
CA MET A 440 7.02 4.28 22.93
C MET A 440 7.80 4.74 24.18
N GLU A 441 7.76 3.99 25.29
CA GLU A 441 8.57 4.30 26.47
C GLU A 441 10.06 4.37 26.09
N HIS A 442 10.75 5.40 26.60
CA HIS A 442 12.18 5.69 26.34
C HIS A 442 12.56 6.12 24.92
N VAL A 443 11.58 6.39 24.04
CA VAL A 443 11.83 7.02 22.73
C VAL A 443 11.03 8.31 22.56
N THR A 444 11.52 9.22 21.72
CA THR A 444 10.83 10.48 21.40
C THR A 444 10.24 10.38 20.00
N ALA A 445 8.94 10.57 19.85
CA ALA A 445 8.25 10.51 18.55
C ALA A 445 8.90 11.45 17.50
N LEU A 446 9.26 10.88 16.35
CA LEU A 446 9.92 11.57 15.24
C LEU A 446 9.02 12.61 14.61
N HIS A 447 7.72 12.32 14.48
CA HIS A 447 6.77 13.25 13.85
C HIS A 447 6.72 14.58 14.62
N THR A 448 6.74 14.52 15.96
CA THR A 448 6.66 15.71 16.83
C THR A 448 7.89 16.61 16.64
N GLU A 449 9.08 16.01 16.57
CA GLU A 449 10.30 16.76 16.29
C GLU A 449 10.31 17.38 14.89
N ARG A 450 9.77 16.68 13.89
CA ARG A 450 9.71 17.15 12.51
C ARG A 450 8.72 18.30 12.34
N GLU A 451 7.52 18.22 12.91
CA GLU A 451 6.56 19.32 12.88
C GLU A 451 7.11 20.57 13.57
N ALA A 452 7.82 20.40 14.70
CA ALA A 452 8.52 21.51 15.35
C ALA A 452 9.62 22.12 14.44
N LYS A 453 10.39 21.29 13.72
CA LYS A 453 11.41 21.76 12.76
C LYS A 453 10.79 22.45 11.55
N LYS A 454 9.69 21.93 10.99
CA LYS A 454 8.95 22.55 9.87
C LYS A 454 8.39 23.90 10.26
N GLU A 455 7.78 24.01 11.44
CA GLU A 455 7.25 25.27 11.92
C GLU A 455 8.36 26.29 12.19
N ALA A 456 9.48 25.86 12.78
CA ALA A 456 10.66 26.71 12.94
C ALA A 456 11.19 27.22 11.59
N ALA A 457 11.28 26.34 10.58
CA ALA A 457 11.68 26.70 9.22
C ALA A 457 10.68 27.64 8.54
N ARG A 458 9.37 27.45 8.74
CA ARG A 458 8.31 28.32 8.22
C ARG A 458 8.41 29.72 8.84
N LEU A 459 8.60 29.81 10.16
CA LEU A 459 8.79 31.07 10.87
C LEU A 459 10.07 31.78 10.41
N GLN A 460 11.13 31.01 10.14
CA GLN A 460 12.38 31.56 9.60
C GLN A 460 12.19 32.08 8.16
N ALA A 461 11.57 31.31 7.28
CA ALA A 461 11.28 31.73 5.90
C ALA A 461 10.33 32.93 5.83
N ALA A 462 9.38 33.05 6.78
CA ALA A 462 8.53 34.23 6.90
C ALA A 462 9.33 35.48 7.30
N LYS A 463 10.26 35.36 8.26
CA LYS A 463 11.18 36.45 8.64
C LYS A 463 12.12 36.84 7.51
N GLU A 464 12.70 35.87 6.80
CA GLU A 464 13.58 36.13 5.65
C GLU A 464 12.83 36.81 4.49
N LYS A 465 11.53 36.52 4.31
CA LYS A 465 10.69 37.24 3.35
C LYS A 465 10.38 38.68 3.80
N GLU A 466 10.13 38.91 5.09
CA GLU A 466 10.01 40.28 5.62
C GLU A 466 11.32 41.08 5.41
N ASP A 467 12.47 40.48 5.72
CA ASP A 467 13.79 41.11 5.56
C ASP A 467 14.19 41.33 4.09
N ALA A 468 13.74 40.46 3.17
CA ALA A 468 13.99 40.59 1.73
C ALA A 468 13.10 41.65 1.06
N THR A 469 11.95 41.98 1.66
CA THR A 469 11.04 43.02 1.14
C THR A 469 11.60 44.43 1.38
N ASP A 470 12.55 44.59 2.31
CA ASP A 470 13.24 45.86 2.60
C ASP A 470 14.44 46.14 1.68
N ASN A 471 14.81 45.21 0.77
CA ASN A 471 16.05 45.34 0.01
C ASN A 471 15.98 44.76 -1.41
N THR A 472 15.20 45.37 -2.30
CA THR A 472 15.40 45.17 -3.75
C THR A 472 15.04 46.41 -4.58
N GLY A 473 16.09 47.07 -5.09
CA GLY A 473 16.05 47.96 -6.25
C GLY A 473 17.23 47.66 -7.17
N SER A 474 16.95 47.62 -8.49
CA SER A 474 17.87 47.41 -9.64
C SER A 474 18.48 46.00 -9.77
N ASP A 475 18.60 45.34 -10.92
CA ASP A 475 18.52 45.79 -12.33
C ASP A 475 18.28 44.61 -13.30
N ASN A 476 17.77 44.94 -14.49
CA ASN A 476 17.54 44.12 -15.68
C ASN A 476 18.80 44.05 -16.57
N SER A 477 19.09 42.91 -17.23
CA SER A 477 19.43 42.87 -18.67
C SER A 477 19.64 41.47 -19.27
N ASN A 478 18.98 41.28 -20.42
CA ASN A 478 19.07 40.30 -21.53
C ASN A 478 20.39 39.56 -21.83
N ASN A 479 20.28 38.37 -22.43
CA ASN A 479 20.86 38.06 -23.77
C ASN A 479 20.36 36.72 -24.38
N GLU A 480 20.32 36.70 -25.71
CA GLU A 480 19.77 35.69 -26.64
C GLU A 480 20.71 34.51 -26.99
N ALA A 481 20.06 33.39 -27.37
CA ALA A 481 20.31 32.40 -28.44
C ALA A 481 21.69 31.74 -28.68
N ASN A 482 21.71 30.40 -28.74
CA ASN A 482 22.08 29.69 -29.98
C ASN A 482 21.72 28.18 -29.98
N ASP A 483 21.44 27.72 -31.18
CA ASP A 483 20.92 26.42 -31.63
C ASP A 483 22.07 25.48 -32.08
N THR A 484 21.95 24.15 -31.88
CA THR A 484 22.52 23.12 -32.79
C THR A 484 22.06 21.69 -32.49
N SER A 485 21.63 20.99 -33.54
CA SER A 485 21.14 19.61 -33.57
C SER A 485 22.24 18.53 -33.63
N SER A 486 21.91 17.29 -33.26
CA SER A 486 22.35 16.08 -34.00
C SER A 486 21.49 14.84 -33.71
N ASN A 487 21.04 14.17 -34.80
CA ASN A 487 20.31 12.89 -34.89
C ASN A 487 21.12 11.66 -34.44
N GLU A 488 20.46 10.59 -33.97
CA GLU A 488 20.78 9.18 -34.31
C GLU A 488 19.54 8.24 -34.24
N ALA A 489 19.66 7.08 -34.89
CA ALA A 489 18.63 6.28 -35.55
C ALA A 489 17.84 5.27 -34.69
N HIS A 490 16.61 4.98 -35.14
CA HIS A 490 15.73 3.90 -34.70
C HIS A 490 16.07 2.54 -35.33
N SER A 491 15.95 1.45 -34.57
CA SER A 491 15.79 0.07 -35.09
C SER A 491 14.52 -0.58 -34.50
N SER A 492 13.73 -1.24 -35.35
CA SER A 492 12.45 -1.89 -35.02
C SER A 492 12.60 -3.34 -34.50
N PRO A 493 11.64 -3.88 -33.71
CA PRO A 493 11.68 -5.27 -33.24
C PRO A 493 10.93 -6.27 -34.14
N ASP A 494 11.44 -7.50 -34.16
CA ASP A 494 11.07 -8.67 -34.97
C ASP A 494 9.83 -9.42 -34.43
N ILE A 495 8.94 -9.84 -35.34
CA ILE A 495 7.54 -10.27 -35.12
C ILE A 495 7.38 -11.71 -34.60
N LYS A 496 8.46 -12.43 -34.26
CA LYS A 496 8.38 -13.85 -33.87
C LYS A 496 8.35 -14.12 -32.35
N GLN A 497 8.49 -13.10 -31.50
CA GLN A 497 8.56 -13.24 -30.03
C GLN A 497 7.20 -13.12 -29.32
N THR A 498 6.18 -12.58 -29.99
CA THR A 498 4.88 -12.23 -29.39
C THR A 498 3.95 -13.44 -29.19
N ALA A 499 3.99 -14.41 -30.10
CA ALA A 499 3.11 -15.60 -30.06
C ALA A 499 3.48 -16.59 -28.94
N ILE A 500 4.76 -16.72 -28.59
CA ILE A 500 5.23 -17.62 -27.53
C ILE A 500 4.87 -17.07 -26.15
N THR A 501 4.85 -15.75 -26.00
CA THR A 501 4.53 -15.07 -24.73
C THR A 501 3.05 -15.22 -24.39
N LEU A 502 2.15 -15.11 -25.37
CA LEU A 502 0.70 -15.26 -25.18
C LEU A 502 0.30 -16.69 -24.77
N ILE A 503 0.93 -17.72 -25.33
CA ILE A 503 0.66 -19.12 -24.98
C ILE A 503 1.12 -19.42 -23.55
N ALA A 504 2.24 -18.85 -23.10
CA ALA A 504 2.73 -19.01 -21.73
C ALA A 504 1.80 -18.37 -20.70
N ILE A 505 1.26 -17.18 -20.98
CA ILE A 505 0.29 -16.47 -20.12
C ILE A 505 -0.99 -17.31 -19.97
N LEU A 506 -1.49 -17.89 -21.07
CA LEU A 506 -2.70 -18.72 -21.05
C LEU A 506 -2.53 -20.00 -20.21
N ILE A 507 -1.36 -20.64 -20.27
CA ILE A 507 -1.05 -21.82 -19.45
C ILE A 507 -0.96 -21.46 -17.96
N ILE A 508 -0.34 -20.32 -17.63
CA ILE A 508 -0.24 -19.84 -16.24
C ILE A 508 -1.63 -19.52 -15.68
N GLY A 509 -2.49 -18.82 -16.44
CA GLY A 509 -3.87 -18.53 -16.03
C GLY A 509 -4.70 -19.79 -15.75
N VAL A 510 -4.56 -20.83 -16.59
CA VAL A 510 -5.26 -22.12 -16.37
C VAL A 510 -4.76 -22.81 -15.10
N VAL A 511 -3.46 -22.73 -14.80
CA VAL A 511 -2.90 -23.32 -13.57
C VAL A 511 -3.39 -22.57 -12.32
N ILE A 512 -3.40 -21.23 -12.35
CA ILE A 512 -3.88 -20.39 -11.24
C ILE A 512 -5.37 -20.67 -10.96
N CYS A 513 -6.23 -20.63 -11.98
CA CYS A 513 -7.66 -20.93 -11.83
C CYS A 513 -7.91 -22.36 -11.33
N SER A 514 -7.09 -23.33 -11.78
CA SER A 514 -7.19 -24.72 -11.32
C SER A 514 -6.79 -24.90 -9.86
N GLN A 515 -5.78 -24.16 -9.38
CA GLN A 515 -5.38 -24.18 -7.97
C GLN A 515 -6.42 -23.49 -7.09
N ALA A 516 -6.90 -22.30 -7.47
CA ALA A 516 -7.97 -21.59 -6.77
C ALA A 516 -9.24 -22.45 -6.64
N TYR A 517 -9.65 -23.12 -7.73
CA TYR A 517 -10.78 -24.04 -7.71
C TYR A 517 -10.55 -25.26 -6.80
N ARG A 518 -9.35 -25.86 -6.86
CA ARG A 518 -9.01 -27.03 -6.03
C ARG A 518 -8.97 -26.69 -4.55
N THR A 519 -8.42 -25.54 -4.19
CA THR A 519 -8.40 -25.03 -2.81
C THR A 519 -9.83 -24.83 -2.31
N ARG A 520 -10.66 -24.09 -3.04
CA ARG A 520 -12.08 -23.87 -2.69
C ARG A 520 -12.86 -25.18 -2.53
N TYR A 521 -12.61 -26.17 -3.38
CA TYR A 521 -13.25 -27.50 -3.29
C TYR A 521 -12.83 -28.30 -2.05
N LEU A 522 -11.52 -28.38 -1.76
CA LEU A 522 -11.01 -29.10 -0.59
C LEU A 522 -11.50 -28.48 0.71
N TYR A 523 -11.60 -27.15 0.76
CA TYR A 523 -12.14 -26.43 1.91
C TYR A 523 -13.65 -26.66 2.09
N LYS A 524 -14.46 -26.53 1.03
CA LYS A 524 -15.90 -26.84 1.11
C LYS A 524 -16.16 -28.26 1.62
N LYS A 525 -15.34 -29.23 1.18
CA LYS A 525 -15.43 -30.61 1.65
C LYS A 525 -15.15 -30.72 3.16
N LYS A 526 -14.09 -30.07 3.65
CA LYS A 526 -13.70 -30.10 5.06
C LYS A 526 -14.69 -29.34 5.97
N TYR A 527 -15.34 -28.30 5.45
CA TYR A 527 -16.43 -27.58 6.10
C TYR A 527 -17.66 -28.49 6.30
N GLU A 528 -18.12 -29.14 5.24
CA GLU A 528 -19.28 -30.06 5.30
C GLU A 528 -19.01 -31.24 6.25
N GLU A 529 -17.77 -31.73 6.31
CA GLU A 529 -17.35 -32.80 7.22
C GLU A 529 -17.41 -32.41 8.70
N ASN A 530 -17.28 -31.12 9.03
CA ASN A 530 -17.17 -30.66 10.42
C ASN A 530 -18.37 -29.81 10.89
N LYS A 531 -19.31 -29.44 10.00
CA LYS A 531 -20.43 -28.51 10.26
C LYS A 531 -21.24 -28.77 11.55
N GLU A 532 -21.40 -30.04 11.94
CA GLU A 532 -22.18 -30.40 13.15
C GLU A 532 -21.42 -30.21 14.47
N ASN A 533 -20.09 -30.13 14.44
CA ASN A 533 -19.28 -29.82 15.62
C ASN A 533 -19.26 -28.31 15.91
N PHE A 534 -19.45 -27.45 14.90
CA PHE A 534 -19.50 -25.99 15.07
C PHE A 534 -20.78 -25.51 15.75
N ASN A 535 -21.94 -26.14 15.47
CA ASN A 535 -23.23 -25.74 16.06
C ASN A 535 -23.40 -26.15 17.54
N LYS A 536 -22.38 -26.75 18.17
CA LYS A 536 -22.43 -27.21 19.56
C LYS A 536 -21.65 -26.34 20.56
N SER A 537 -20.84 -25.38 20.10
CA SER A 537 -20.09 -24.50 21.00
C SER A 537 -20.88 -23.28 21.50
N ASP A 538 -22.11 -23.09 21.02
CA ASP A 538 -23.01 -21.99 21.44
C ASP A 538 -23.94 -22.38 22.61
N LYS A 539 -23.46 -23.22 23.55
CA LYS A 539 -24.16 -23.51 24.81
C LYS A 539 -23.25 -23.46 26.03
#